data_AF-A0AAU8JFQ5-F1
#
_entry.id   AF-A0AAU8JFQ5-F1
#
_cell.length_a   1.000
_cell.length_b   1.000
_cell.length_c   1.000
_cell.angle_alpha   90.00
_cell.angle_beta   90.00
_cell.angle_gamma   90.00
#
_symmetry.space_group_name_H-M   'P 1'
#
loop_
_entity.id
_entity.type
_entity.pdbx_description
1 polymer ?
#
loop_
_entity_poly.entity_id
_entity_poly.type
_entity_poly.pdbx_seq_one_letter_code
_entity_poly.pdbx_strand_id
1 'polypeptide(L)'
;MTATNRAKWDAGRFWRTLAYFRVIPFIGSLDKFKRQPKKAPTENKGTILVAGATGGVGKRVVRRLLEQGYQVRSLVRDSKKAQEMLGDRLELVEGDITLPQTLTPQVTKDIQAVICCTGTRVQPKEGDTPNREKYYQGIKFYMPEVVDVPEIVEYQGMKNLVQAVVNQAKEPVIFDFSQPTKDIQETWGALDDIVMGGVSESGIRLGNEAAIFSGNVSTANSGGFASVRSRNFEPILDLSNYTGIDLRVKGDGNRYKFILRNETKWDSICYCYSFDTVPNIEFTVRIPFAELIPVFRAKTLKDATPFEPGQITSFQLMLSKFEYDGNLNPKFTPGLFQIQVKSIKAYGGTKLPQFIQISSAGVTRPGRPGLNLDEEPPAVRLNDQLGGILTWKLRGEEVIRNSGLPYTIIRPCALTEEPGGKRLIFDQGDNIKGKVSREDIAELCVNCLQEPQSRFVTFEVKESDNGQAPGDWGSLLATVKHDT
;
A
#
# COMPACT_ATOMS: atom_id res chain seq x y z
N MET A 1 -2.81 -8.95 -64.99
CA MET A 1 -3.58 -8.17 -64.00
C MET A 1 -4.65 -9.07 -63.43
N THR A 2 -4.50 -9.53 -62.19
CA THR A 2 -5.53 -10.27 -61.45
C THR A 2 -6.03 -9.37 -60.33
N ALA A 3 -7.33 -9.08 -60.34
CA ALA A 3 -7.99 -8.14 -59.45
C ALA A 3 -7.75 -8.51 -57.97
N THR A 4 -7.09 -7.62 -57.23
CA THR A 4 -6.98 -7.70 -55.76
C THR A 4 -8.36 -7.47 -55.16
N ASN A 5 -9.01 -8.55 -54.72
CA ASN A 5 -10.25 -8.53 -53.96
C ASN A 5 -9.96 -7.92 -52.57
N ARG A 6 -10.02 -6.59 -52.44
CA ARG A 6 -9.89 -5.90 -51.15
C ARG A 6 -11.17 -6.11 -50.35
N ALA A 7 -11.04 -6.59 -49.11
CA ALA A 7 -12.17 -6.69 -48.19
C ALA A 7 -12.71 -5.29 -47.85
N LYS A 8 -14.03 -5.16 -47.69
CA LYS A 8 -14.71 -3.88 -47.44
C LYS A 8 -14.29 -3.32 -46.07
N TRP A 9 -13.61 -2.17 -46.07
CA TRP A 9 -13.17 -1.46 -44.86
C TRP A 9 -14.35 -0.73 -44.20
N ASP A 10 -14.45 -0.78 -42.86
CA ASP A 10 -15.55 -0.19 -42.09
C ASP A 10 -15.14 1.16 -41.48
N ALA A 11 -15.44 2.24 -42.19
CA ALA A 11 -15.21 3.60 -41.71
C ALA A 11 -15.95 3.92 -40.41
N GLY A 12 -17.15 3.36 -40.19
CA GLY A 12 -17.97 3.63 -39.01
C GLY A 12 -17.31 3.09 -37.75
N ARG A 13 -16.76 1.87 -37.80
CA ARG A 13 -16.02 1.28 -36.69
C ARG A 13 -14.71 2.01 -36.40
N PHE A 14 -14.01 2.50 -37.43
CA PHE A 14 -12.85 3.39 -37.26
C PHE A 14 -13.19 4.65 -36.44
N TRP A 15 -14.26 5.37 -36.81
CA TRP A 15 -14.71 6.56 -36.08
C TRP A 15 -15.16 6.25 -34.65
N ARG A 16 -15.83 5.11 -34.41
CA ARG A 16 -16.22 4.66 -33.07
C ARG A 16 -15.01 4.38 -32.18
N THR A 17 -13.97 3.72 -32.70
CA THR A 17 -12.72 3.48 -31.96
C THR A 17 -12.05 4.79 -31.57
N LEU A 18 -11.93 5.74 -32.50
CA LEU A 18 -11.34 7.05 -32.19
C LEU A 18 -12.16 7.85 -31.17
N ALA A 19 -13.50 7.79 -31.25
CA ALA A 19 -14.38 8.45 -30.29
C ALA A 19 -14.28 7.83 -28.88
N TYR A 20 -14.27 6.49 -28.79
CA TYR A 20 -14.15 5.78 -27.51
C TYR A 20 -12.87 6.14 -26.75
N PHE A 21 -11.76 6.30 -27.47
CA PHE A 21 -10.48 6.72 -26.90
C PHE A 21 -10.22 8.24 -26.95
N ARG A 22 -11.25 9.04 -27.26
CA ARG A 22 -11.20 10.51 -27.27
C ARG A 22 -10.08 11.11 -28.14
N VAL A 23 -9.80 10.49 -29.27
CA VAL A 23 -8.73 10.93 -30.21
C VAL A 23 -9.20 12.08 -31.12
N ILE A 24 -10.52 12.27 -31.30
CA ILE A 24 -11.08 13.34 -32.13
C ILE A 24 -11.38 14.58 -31.26
N PRO A 25 -10.82 15.77 -31.57
CA PRO A 25 -10.93 16.95 -30.70
C PRO A 25 -12.32 17.57 -30.59
N PHE A 26 -13.27 17.21 -31.47
CA PHE A 26 -14.49 18.00 -31.71
C PHE A 26 -15.79 17.46 -31.11
N ILE A 27 -15.76 16.33 -30.37
CA ILE A 27 -16.91 15.88 -29.53
C ILE A 27 -16.49 15.81 -28.06
N GLY A 28 -15.75 16.84 -27.61
CA GLY A 28 -15.30 16.98 -26.23
C GLY A 28 -15.21 18.43 -25.76
N SER A 29 -15.87 19.35 -26.47
CA SER A 29 -15.82 20.78 -26.15
C SER A 29 -16.99 21.15 -25.24
N LEU A 30 -16.86 20.88 -23.93
CA LEU A 30 -17.56 21.66 -22.89
C LEU A 30 -16.88 21.70 -21.50
N ASP A 31 -15.73 21.04 -21.28
CA ASP A 31 -14.99 21.16 -20.00
C ASP A 31 -13.64 21.86 -20.15
N LYS A 32 -13.62 23.00 -20.82
CA LYS A 32 -12.49 23.94 -20.79
C LYS A 32 -12.87 25.19 -20.01
N PHE A 33 -12.90 25.13 -18.68
CA PHE A 33 -12.59 26.28 -17.82
C PHE A 33 -12.33 25.82 -16.38
N LYS A 34 -11.04 25.69 -16.03
CA LYS A 34 -10.38 25.98 -14.73
C LYS A 34 -9.08 25.17 -14.62
N ARG A 35 -8.02 25.63 -15.31
CA ARG A 35 -6.64 25.26 -14.96
C ARG A 35 -6.11 26.34 -14.02
N GLN A 36 -6.09 26.04 -12.73
CA GLN A 36 -5.27 26.77 -11.78
C GLN A 36 -3.79 26.43 -12.00
N PRO A 37 -2.86 27.36 -11.69
CA PRO A 37 -1.44 27.11 -11.87
C PRO A 37 -0.99 25.94 -11.00
N LYS A 38 -0.27 24.99 -11.61
CA LYS A 38 0.38 23.87 -10.91
C LYS A 38 1.39 24.46 -9.90
N LYS A 39 1.10 24.33 -8.60
CA LYS A 39 2.14 24.33 -7.58
C LYS A 39 3.14 23.22 -7.92
N ALA A 40 4.43 23.49 -7.69
CA ALA A 40 5.47 22.46 -7.72
C ALA A 40 5.01 21.23 -6.92
N PRO A 41 5.34 20.00 -7.36
CA PRO A 41 4.90 18.80 -6.68
C PRO A 41 5.41 18.83 -5.24
N THR A 42 4.52 19.10 -4.29
CA THR A 42 4.76 18.72 -2.90
C THR A 42 4.85 17.21 -2.92
N GLU A 43 6.02 16.69 -2.60
CA GLU A 43 6.27 15.26 -2.44
C GLU A 43 5.14 14.68 -1.58
N ASN A 44 4.26 13.87 -2.19
CA ASN A 44 3.11 13.34 -1.48
C ASN A 44 3.63 12.26 -0.53
N LYS A 45 3.91 12.63 0.72
CA LYS A 45 4.46 11.77 1.78
C LYS A 45 3.54 10.61 2.22
N GLY A 46 2.49 10.33 1.44
CA GLY A 46 1.53 9.25 1.63
C GLY A 46 0.71 9.32 2.91
N THR A 47 -0.07 8.26 3.13
CA THR A 47 -1.00 8.14 4.25
C THR A 47 -0.40 7.31 5.38
N ILE A 48 -0.43 7.85 6.60
CA ILE A 48 0.00 7.15 7.82
C ILE A 48 -1.25 6.79 8.64
N LEU A 49 -1.40 5.51 8.95
CA LEU A 49 -2.46 5.03 9.84
C LEU A 49 -2.01 5.17 11.30
N VAL A 50 -2.78 5.87 12.13
CA VAL A 50 -2.54 5.98 13.57
C VAL A 50 -3.63 5.22 14.33
N ALA A 51 -3.27 4.12 14.97
CA ALA A 51 -4.16 3.38 15.88
C ALA A 51 -3.97 3.90 17.31
N GLY A 52 -5.06 4.10 18.06
CA GLY A 52 -4.98 4.75 19.37
C GLY A 52 -4.76 6.27 19.29
N ALA A 53 -5.22 6.89 18.21
CA ALA A 53 -5.04 8.31 17.89
C ALA A 53 -5.58 9.29 18.94
N THR A 54 -6.60 8.91 19.71
CA THR A 54 -7.17 9.75 20.78
C THR A 54 -6.46 9.57 22.13
N GLY A 55 -5.46 8.67 22.20
CA GLY A 55 -4.66 8.42 23.39
C GLY A 55 -3.63 9.51 23.69
N GLY A 56 -2.96 9.41 24.84
CA GLY A 56 -2.00 10.42 25.31
C GLY A 56 -0.83 10.67 24.35
N VAL A 57 -0.27 9.61 23.75
CA VAL A 57 0.79 9.74 22.72
C VAL A 57 0.19 9.91 21.32
N GLY A 58 -0.87 9.16 21.00
CA GLY A 58 -1.48 9.15 19.66
C GLY A 58 -1.88 10.53 19.16
N LYS A 59 -2.49 11.37 20.01
CA LYS A 59 -2.91 12.73 19.61
C LYS A 59 -1.71 13.62 19.23
N ARG A 60 -0.56 13.40 19.88
CA ARG A 60 0.70 14.13 19.63
C ARG A 60 1.35 13.64 18.34
N VAL A 61 1.30 12.34 18.09
CA VAL A 61 1.73 11.73 16.81
C VAL A 61 0.91 12.31 15.65
N VAL A 62 -0.43 12.32 15.76
CA VAL A 62 -1.31 12.89 14.75
C VAL A 62 -0.96 14.35 14.47
N ARG A 63 -0.81 15.17 15.52
CA ARG A 63 -0.41 16.58 15.38
C ARG A 63 0.91 16.72 14.61
N ARG A 64 1.94 15.96 14.99
CA ARG A 64 3.28 16.02 14.37
C ARG A 64 3.29 15.56 12.92
N LEU A 65 2.56 14.50 12.60
CA LEU A 65 2.42 14.03 11.22
C LEU A 65 1.78 15.11 10.33
N LEU A 66 0.71 15.77 10.82
CA LEU A 66 0.06 16.87 10.10
C LEU A 66 0.98 18.08 9.95
N GLU A 67 1.76 18.44 10.98
CA GLU A 67 2.76 19.51 10.92
C GLU A 67 3.86 19.23 9.89
N GLN A 68 4.23 17.97 9.70
CA GLN A 68 5.25 17.55 8.72
C GLN A 68 4.71 17.25 7.31
N GLY A 69 3.41 17.48 7.09
CA GLY A 69 2.76 17.37 5.78
C GLY A 69 2.33 15.96 5.37
N TYR A 70 2.27 15.01 6.29
CA TYR A 70 1.72 13.67 6.02
C TYR A 70 0.20 13.71 5.93
N GLN A 71 -0.39 12.84 5.11
CA GLN A 71 -1.81 12.53 5.22
C GLN A 71 -1.99 11.57 6.40
N VAL A 72 -2.95 11.85 7.28
CA VAL A 72 -3.17 11.04 8.47
C VAL A 72 -4.54 10.38 8.41
N ARG A 73 -4.57 9.07 8.62
CA ARG A 73 -5.79 8.31 8.89
C ARG A 73 -5.76 7.86 10.34
N SER A 74 -6.78 8.21 11.12
CA SER A 74 -6.90 7.77 12.51
C SER A 74 -7.94 6.66 12.64
N LEU A 75 -7.52 5.52 13.15
CA LEU A 75 -8.42 4.44 13.55
C LEU A 75 -8.97 4.74 14.95
N VAL A 76 -10.29 4.95 15.02
CA VAL A 76 -10.97 5.42 16.23
C VAL A 76 -12.22 4.60 16.53
N ARG A 77 -12.61 4.53 17.80
CA ARG A 77 -13.85 3.84 18.21
C ARG A 77 -15.10 4.75 18.17
N ASP A 78 -14.89 6.06 18.14
CA ASP A 78 -15.92 7.10 18.12
C ASP A 78 -15.43 8.26 17.27
N SER A 79 -15.97 8.40 16.06
CA SER A 79 -15.56 9.44 15.10
C SER A 79 -15.91 10.85 15.59
N LYS A 80 -17.06 11.05 16.25
CA LYS A 80 -17.49 12.38 16.72
C LYS A 80 -16.53 12.90 17.78
N LYS A 81 -16.25 12.08 18.80
CA LYS A 81 -15.30 12.43 19.85
C LYS A 81 -13.89 12.63 19.29
N ALA A 82 -13.48 11.80 18.33
CA ALA A 82 -12.18 11.97 17.69
C ALA A 82 -12.08 13.27 16.89
N GLN A 83 -13.15 13.66 16.20
CA GLN A 83 -13.22 14.91 15.44
C GLN A 83 -13.07 16.13 16.36
N GLU A 84 -13.76 16.15 17.49
CA GLU A 84 -13.63 17.21 18.50
C GLU A 84 -12.18 17.32 19.05
N MET A 85 -11.49 16.19 19.20
CA MET A 85 -10.14 16.14 19.76
C MET A 85 -9.01 16.41 18.75
N LEU A 86 -9.16 15.96 17.50
CA LEU A 86 -8.09 15.94 16.50
C LEU A 86 -8.31 16.95 15.36
N GLY A 87 -9.54 17.44 15.19
CA GLY A 87 -9.95 18.37 14.14
C GLY A 87 -10.22 17.71 12.78
N ASP A 88 -10.45 18.55 11.77
CA ASP A 88 -10.98 18.12 10.45
C ASP A 88 -9.90 17.86 9.39
N ARG A 89 -8.62 18.01 9.73
CA ARG A 89 -7.49 17.92 8.77
C ARG A 89 -7.01 16.48 8.51
N LEU A 90 -7.77 15.48 8.93
CA LEU A 90 -7.38 14.07 8.82
C LEU A 90 -8.58 13.19 8.44
N GLU A 91 -8.31 11.97 7.99
CA GLU A 91 -9.34 10.96 7.75
C GLU A 91 -9.62 10.20 9.05
N LEU A 92 -10.89 10.12 9.45
CA LEU A 92 -11.34 9.28 10.56
C LEU A 92 -11.95 8.00 10.00
N VAL A 93 -11.50 6.85 10.49
CA VAL A 93 -12.11 5.56 10.16
C VAL A 93 -12.47 4.86 11.46
N GLU A 94 -13.75 4.49 11.58
CA GLU A 94 -14.22 3.78 12.76
C GLU A 94 -13.83 2.31 12.73
N GLY A 95 -13.27 1.84 13.83
CA GLY A 95 -12.94 0.43 14.02
C GLY A 95 -12.30 0.16 15.38
N ASP A 96 -12.31 -1.12 15.77
CA ASP A 96 -11.73 -1.61 17.01
C ASP A 96 -10.78 -2.76 16.68
N ILE A 97 -9.50 -2.62 17.06
CA ILE A 97 -8.51 -3.67 16.83
C ILE A 97 -8.88 -4.99 17.50
N THR A 98 -9.69 -4.95 18.56
CA THR A 98 -10.17 -6.17 19.26
C THR A 98 -11.24 -6.92 18.48
N LEU A 99 -11.85 -6.30 17.47
CA LEU A 99 -12.92 -6.83 16.63
C LEU A 99 -12.46 -6.90 15.17
N PRO A 100 -11.93 -8.04 14.69
CA PRO A 100 -11.30 -8.14 13.37
C PRO A 100 -12.23 -7.73 12.22
N GLN A 101 -13.53 -7.99 12.34
CA GLN A 101 -14.55 -7.61 11.36
C GLN A 101 -14.68 -6.08 11.15
N THR A 102 -14.23 -5.27 12.09
CA THR A 102 -14.26 -3.80 11.99
C THR A 102 -13.03 -3.25 11.26
N LEU A 103 -11.97 -4.05 11.09
CA LEU A 103 -10.75 -3.69 10.36
C LEU A 103 -10.96 -3.89 8.85
N THR A 104 -11.88 -3.10 8.29
CA THR A 104 -12.24 -3.16 6.86
C THR A 104 -11.07 -2.76 5.96
N PRO A 105 -11.10 -3.10 4.65
CA PRO A 105 -10.05 -2.71 3.71
C PRO A 105 -9.77 -1.19 3.68
N GLN A 106 -10.77 -0.36 4.00
CA GLN A 106 -10.60 1.10 4.07
C GLN A 106 -9.60 1.53 5.15
N VAL A 107 -9.49 0.80 6.26
CA VAL A 107 -8.56 1.11 7.35
C VAL A 107 -7.12 1.15 6.83
N THR A 108 -6.75 0.16 6.02
CA THR A 108 -5.37 -0.05 5.55
C THR A 108 -5.12 0.40 4.13
N LYS A 109 -6.12 0.96 3.44
CA LYS A 109 -6.01 1.38 2.03
C LYS A 109 -4.90 2.42 1.81
N ASP A 110 -3.98 2.12 0.89
CA ASP A 110 -2.91 3.04 0.44
C ASP A 110 -2.03 3.62 1.56
N ILE A 111 -1.89 2.90 2.68
CA ILE A 111 -1.04 3.34 3.79
C ILE A 111 0.44 3.06 3.49
N GLN A 112 1.31 3.97 3.92
CA GLN A 112 2.77 3.78 3.87
C GLN A 112 3.34 3.27 5.20
N ALA A 113 2.65 3.52 6.31
CA ALA A 113 3.03 3.05 7.63
C ALA A 113 1.83 3.00 8.58
N VAL A 114 2.01 2.25 9.67
CA VAL A 114 1.15 2.24 10.84
C VAL A 114 1.95 2.75 12.03
N ILE A 115 1.42 3.70 12.79
CA ILE A 115 1.90 4.04 14.14
C ILE A 115 0.85 3.59 15.14
N CYS A 116 1.15 2.53 15.86
CA CYS A 116 0.24 1.91 16.79
C CYS A 116 0.53 2.38 18.22
N CYS A 117 -0.37 3.23 18.71
CA CYS A 117 -0.36 3.83 20.05
C CYS A 117 -1.45 3.20 20.96
N THR A 118 -2.02 2.06 20.56
CA THR A 118 -3.03 1.37 21.35
C THR A 118 -2.40 0.74 22.58
N GLY A 119 -3.18 0.62 23.64
CA GLY A 119 -2.80 -0.13 24.83
C GLY A 119 -3.99 -0.31 25.75
N THR A 120 -3.89 -1.28 26.64
CA THR A 120 -4.88 -1.55 27.69
C THR A 120 -5.10 -0.30 28.52
N ARG A 121 -6.36 0.09 28.68
CA ARG A 121 -6.74 1.18 29.56
C ARG A 121 -6.62 0.71 31.01
N VAL A 122 -5.72 1.35 31.73
CA VAL A 122 -5.62 1.26 33.19
C VAL A 122 -6.10 2.59 33.77
N GLN A 123 -6.91 2.56 34.81
CA GLN A 123 -7.47 3.73 35.50
C GLN A 123 -7.28 3.61 37.02
N PRO A 124 -7.49 4.66 37.83
CA PRO A 124 -7.50 4.54 39.28
C PRO A 124 -8.78 3.80 39.73
N LYS A 125 -8.69 2.94 40.75
CA LYS A 125 -9.88 2.28 41.34
C LYS A 125 -10.97 3.25 41.78
N GLU A 126 -10.58 4.45 42.20
CA GLU A 126 -11.50 5.52 42.62
C GLU A 126 -12.17 6.27 41.44
N GLY A 127 -11.98 5.81 40.20
CA GLY A 127 -12.33 6.54 38.99
C GLY A 127 -11.35 7.67 38.67
N ASP A 128 -11.18 7.94 37.38
CA ASP A 128 -10.33 9.02 36.86
C ASP A 128 -11.15 10.31 36.62
N THR A 129 -10.48 11.46 36.51
CA THR A 129 -11.15 12.68 36.01
C THR A 129 -11.33 12.58 34.50
N PRO A 130 -12.26 13.33 33.87
CA PRO A 130 -12.44 13.31 32.42
C PRO A 130 -11.14 13.59 31.64
N ASN A 131 -10.27 14.43 32.20
CA ASN A 131 -8.96 14.79 31.65
C ASN A 131 -7.81 13.89 32.12
N ARG A 132 -8.09 12.84 32.89
CA ARG A 132 -7.12 11.90 33.46
C ARG A 132 -6.04 12.52 34.36
N GLU A 133 -6.38 13.57 35.09
CA GLU A 133 -5.43 14.35 35.91
C GLU A 133 -4.72 13.49 36.96
N LYS A 134 -5.40 12.46 37.51
CA LYS A 134 -4.83 11.53 38.48
C LYS A 134 -3.68 10.68 37.91
N TYR A 135 -3.68 10.45 36.60
CA TYR A 135 -2.62 9.72 35.89
C TYR A 135 -1.43 10.61 35.52
N TYR A 136 -1.65 11.92 35.43
CA TYR A 136 -0.69 12.86 34.86
C TYR A 136 0.06 13.68 35.91
N GLN A 137 -0.50 13.82 37.11
CA GLN A 137 0.02 14.77 38.09
C GLN A 137 1.08 14.24 39.06
N GLY A 138 1.50 12.98 39.03
CA GLY A 138 2.70 12.49 39.74
C GLY A 138 2.77 12.71 41.27
N ILE A 139 1.76 13.34 41.89
CA ILE A 139 1.76 13.78 43.29
C ILE A 139 1.11 12.73 44.21
N LYS A 140 0.36 11.75 43.65
CA LYS A 140 -0.27 10.68 44.42
C LYS A 140 -0.31 9.37 43.62
N PHE A 141 0.25 8.30 44.18
CA PHE A 141 0.11 6.95 43.62
C PHE A 141 -1.30 6.43 43.94
N TYR A 142 -2.08 6.14 42.91
CA TYR A 142 -3.41 5.54 43.05
C TYR A 142 -3.35 4.06 42.70
N MET A 143 -4.12 3.24 43.43
CA MET A 143 -4.23 1.82 43.11
C MET A 143 -4.85 1.65 41.71
N PRO A 144 -4.16 1.01 40.76
CA PRO A 144 -4.66 0.85 39.41
C PRO A 144 -5.77 -0.22 39.34
N GLU A 145 -6.62 -0.07 38.33
CA GLU A 145 -7.64 -1.01 37.87
C GLU A 145 -7.54 -1.11 36.35
N VAL A 146 -7.60 -2.34 35.83
CA VAL A 146 -7.58 -2.62 34.41
C VAL A 146 -9.01 -2.60 33.87
N VAL A 147 -9.28 -1.74 32.89
CA VAL A 147 -10.62 -1.56 32.31
C VAL A 147 -10.86 -2.52 31.15
N ASP A 148 -9.83 -2.75 30.34
CA ASP A 148 -9.89 -3.68 29.22
C ASP A 148 -9.33 -5.05 29.61
N VAL A 149 -9.49 -6.06 28.76
CA VAL A 149 -8.79 -7.35 28.92
C VAL A 149 -7.42 -7.27 28.22
N PRO A 150 -6.28 -7.34 28.95
CA PRO A 150 -4.96 -7.13 28.37
C PRO A 150 -4.63 -8.05 27.19
N GLU A 151 -4.96 -9.34 27.30
CA GLU A 151 -4.80 -10.32 26.22
C GLU A 151 -5.49 -9.88 24.92
N ILE A 152 -6.73 -9.40 25.05
CA ILE A 152 -7.57 -9.03 23.92
C ILE A 152 -7.02 -7.78 23.23
N VAL A 153 -6.48 -6.82 23.97
CA VAL A 153 -5.96 -5.56 23.40
C VAL A 153 -4.54 -5.72 22.89
N GLU A 154 -3.62 -6.19 23.75
CA GLU A 154 -2.18 -6.13 23.51
C GLU A 154 -1.69 -7.27 22.60
N TYR A 155 -2.37 -8.43 22.61
CA TYR A 155 -2.01 -9.56 21.76
C TYR A 155 -3.01 -9.79 20.63
N GLN A 156 -4.28 -10.12 20.94
CA GLN A 156 -5.25 -10.43 19.90
C GLN A 156 -5.55 -9.21 19.01
N GLY A 157 -5.66 -8.02 19.61
CA GLY A 157 -5.84 -6.78 18.90
C GLY A 157 -4.67 -6.45 17.98
N MET A 158 -3.45 -6.66 18.46
CA MET A 158 -2.23 -6.52 17.65
C MET A 158 -2.24 -7.48 16.46
N LYS A 159 -2.55 -8.76 16.71
CA LYS A 159 -2.68 -9.79 15.68
C LYS A 159 -3.69 -9.40 14.60
N ASN A 160 -4.84 -8.89 14.99
CA ASN A 160 -5.86 -8.45 14.04
C ASN A 160 -5.36 -7.28 13.18
N LEU A 161 -4.75 -6.25 13.80
CA LEU A 161 -4.24 -5.08 13.09
C LEU A 161 -3.10 -5.44 12.13
N VAL A 162 -2.11 -6.21 12.59
CA VAL A 162 -1.00 -6.69 11.75
C VAL A 162 -1.53 -7.53 10.60
N GLN A 163 -2.49 -8.44 10.85
CA GLN A 163 -3.07 -9.28 9.80
C GLN A 163 -3.83 -8.46 8.74
N ALA A 164 -4.54 -7.40 9.14
CA ALA A 164 -5.21 -6.49 8.22
C ALA A 164 -4.18 -5.78 7.30
N VAL A 165 -3.08 -5.29 7.89
CA VAL A 165 -2.00 -4.63 7.15
C VAL A 165 -1.32 -5.60 6.18
N VAL A 166 -0.97 -6.80 6.64
CA VAL A 166 -0.32 -7.84 5.81
C VAL A 166 -1.25 -8.26 4.67
N ASN A 167 -2.55 -8.43 4.92
CA ASN A 167 -3.49 -8.82 3.86
C ASN A 167 -3.66 -7.76 2.79
N GLN A 168 -3.62 -6.47 3.17
CA GLN A 168 -3.64 -5.37 2.22
C GLN A 168 -2.30 -5.21 1.48
N ALA A 169 -1.18 -5.51 2.14
CA ALA A 169 0.14 -5.44 1.55
C ALA A 169 0.45 -6.60 0.57
N LYS A 170 -0.46 -7.58 0.44
CA LYS A 170 -0.39 -8.62 -0.60
C LYS A 170 -0.74 -8.02 -1.96
N GLU A 171 0.10 -8.35 -2.94
CA GLU A 171 -0.05 -8.14 -4.40
C GLU A 171 -1.38 -7.49 -4.83
N PRO A 172 -1.42 -6.15 -5.03
CA PRO A 172 -2.68 -5.47 -5.30
C PRO A 172 -3.27 -6.02 -6.58
N VAL A 173 -4.55 -6.38 -6.50
CA VAL A 173 -5.33 -6.80 -7.66
C VAL A 173 -5.77 -5.53 -8.40
N ILE A 174 -5.16 -5.28 -9.55
CA ILE A 174 -5.43 -4.10 -10.38
C ILE A 174 -6.73 -4.29 -11.15
N PHE A 175 -6.94 -5.51 -11.68
CA PHE A 175 -8.20 -5.94 -12.27
C PHE A 175 -8.54 -7.35 -11.78
N ASP A 176 -9.69 -7.51 -11.14
CA ASP A 176 -10.30 -8.80 -10.84
C ASP A 176 -11.46 -9.05 -11.81
N PHE A 177 -11.23 -9.88 -12.84
CA PHE A 177 -12.25 -10.20 -13.82
C PHE A 177 -13.14 -11.38 -13.40
N SER A 178 -12.87 -12.01 -12.25
CA SER A 178 -13.75 -13.02 -11.65
C SER A 178 -14.93 -12.39 -10.91
N GLN A 179 -14.84 -11.10 -10.59
CA GLN A 179 -15.90 -10.30 -9.95
C GLN A 179 -16.17 -9.04 -10.80
N PRO A 180 -16.81 -9.19 -11.97
CA PRO A 180 -16.94 -8.09 -12.92
C PRO A 180 -17.78 -6.94 -12.38
N THR A 181 -17.25 -5.73 -12.44
CA THR A 181 -17.97 -4.48 -12.15
C THR A 181 -18.28 -3.72 -13.44
N LYS A 182 -19.27 -2.81 -13.41
CA LYS A 182 -19.55 -1.92 -14.56
C LYS A 182 -18.33 -1.10 -14.95
N ASP A 183 -17.55 -0.65 -13.98
CA ASP A 183 -16.34 0.15 -14.22
C ASP A 183 -15.30 -0.64 -15.02
N ILE A 184 -15.09 -1.93 -14.70
CA ILE A 184 -14.19 -2.81 -15.47
C ILE A 184 -14.69 -2.94 -16.92
N GLN A 185 -16.00 -3.08 -17.12
CA GLN A 185 -16.60 -3.21 -18.46
C GLN A 185 -16.39 -1.96 -19.31
N GLU A 186 -16.53 -0.78 -18.72
CA GLU A 186 -16.38 0.49 -19.44
C GLU A 186 -14.91 0.90 -19.65
N THR A 187 -13.99 0.30 -18.89
CA THR A 187 -12.56 0.60 -18.94
C THR A 187 -11.88 0.04 -20.18
N TRP A 188 -12.30 -1.12 -20.69
CA TRP A 188 -11.60 -1.78 -21.81
C TRP A 188 -12.37 -1.69 -23.13
N GLY A 189 -11.64 -1.41 -24.22
CA GLY A 189 -12.21 -1.32 -25.57
C GLY A 189 -11.30 -1.88 -26.65
N ALA A 190 -11.90 -2.23 -27.80
CA ALA A 190 -11.21 -2.79 -28.95
C ALA A 190 -10.36 -1.73 -29.68
N LEU A 191 -9.14 -2.12 -30.04
CA LEU A 191 -8.15 -1.34 -30.78
C LEU A 191 -7.49 -2.26 -31.83
N ASP A 192 -8.21 -2.53 -32.93
CA ASP A 192 -7.77 -3.46 -33.96
C ASP A 192 -7.09 -2.77 -35.15
N ASP A 193 -6.58 -3.56 -36.10
CA ASP A 193 -5.89 -3.09 -37.31
C ASP A 193 -6.73 -2.23 -38.28
N ILE A 194 -8.02 -2.07 -38.02
CA ILE A 194 -8.90 -1.16 -38.76
C ILE A 194 -8.38 0.28 -38.77
N VAL A 195 -7.65 0.69 -37.71
CA VAL A 195 -6.98 1.99 -37.62
C VAL A 195 -5.87 2.17 -38.66
N MET A 196 -5.40 1.09 -39.27
CA MET A 196 -4.41 1.07 -40.35
C MET A 196 -5.00 0.55 -41.69
N GLY A 197 -6.33 0.42 -41.80
CA GLY A 197 -6.98 -0.08 -43.02
C GLY A 197 -7.29 -1.59 -43.03
N GLY A 198 -6.94 -2.31 -41.95
CA GLY A 198 -7.22 -3.73 -41.78
C GLY A 198 -8.70 -4.05 -41.53
N VAL A 199 -9.02 -5.33 -41.42
CA VAL A 199 -10.39 -5.85 -41.25
C VAL A 199 -10.50 -6.87 -40.10
N SER A 200 -9.49 -6.94 -39.23
CA SER A 200 -9.59 -7.75 -38.01
C SER A 200 -10.66 -7.18 -37.09
N GLU A 201 -11.24 -8.01 -36.23
CA GLU A 201 -12.26 -7.60 -35.27
C GLU A 201 -12.05 -8.31 -33.94
N SER A 202 -12.10 -7.56 -32.84
CA SER A 202 -12.12 -8.15 -31.52
C SER A 202 -12.95 -7.38 -30.52
N GLY A 203 -13.11 -7.99 -29.34
CA GLY A 203 -13.68 -7.35 -28.18
C GLY A 203 -13.29 -8.10 -26.91
N ILE A 204 -13.55 -7.46 -25.78
CA ILE A 204 -13.47 -8.08 -24.47
C ILE A 204 -14.86 -8.09 -23.85
N ARG A 205 -15.25 -9.24 -23.31
CA ARG A 205 -16.54 -9.44 -22.67
C ARG A 205 -16.32 -10.09 -21.31
N LEU A 206 -17.00 -9.58 -20.29
CA LEU A 206 -16.89 -10.10 -18.93
C LEU A 206 -17.82 -11.31 -18.79
N GLY A 207 -17.26 -12.47 -18.48
CA GLY A 207 -18.01 -13.66 -18.07
C GLY A 207 -18.05 -13.80 -16.55
N ASN A 208 -18.63 -14.89 -16.07
CA ASN A 208 -18.81 -15.14 -14.63
C ASN A 208 -17.50 -15.36 -13.86
N GLU A 209 -16.43 -15.82 -14.53
CA GLU A 209 -15.16 -16.19 -13.88
C GLU A 209 -13.92 -15.49 -14.47
N ALA A 210 -14.06 -14.84 -15.62
CA ALA A 210 -12.96 -14.22 -16.35
C ALA A 210 -13.47 -13.25 -17.41
N ALA A 211 -12.60 -12.32 -17.83
CA ALA A 211 -12.78 -11.57 -19.06
C ALA A 211 -12.33 -12.42 -20.25
N ILE A 212 -13.11 -12.40 -21.32
CA ILE A 212 -12.85 -13.16 -22.53
C ILE A 212 -12.46 -12.16 -23.63
N PHE A 213 -11.17 -12.14 -23.98
CA PHE A 213 -10.68 -11.42 -25.14
C PHE A 213 -10.75 -12.35 -26.36
N SER A 214 -11.63 -12.03 -27.31
CA SER A 214 -11.89 -12.88 -28.47
C SER A 214 -12.16 -12.05 -29.72
N GLY A 215 -11.95 -12.66 -30.88
CA GLY A 215 -12.17 -11.99 -32.15
C GLY A 215 -11.82 -12.86 -33.34
N ASN A 216 -11.81 -12.24 -34.51
CA ASN A 216 -11.33 -12.80 -35.77
C ASN A 216 -10.18 -11.91 -36.30
N VAL A 217 -8.97 -12.46 -36.38
CA VAL A 217 -7.80 -11.73 -36.91
C VAL A 217 -7.57 -12.09 -38.37
N SER A 218 -7.42 -11.07 -39.23
CA SER A 218 -7.28 -11.20 -40.68
C SER A 218 -6.00 -10.57 -41.17
N THR A 219 -5.36 -11.16 -42.18
CA THR A 219 -4.20 -10.58 -42.86
C THR A 219 -4.57 -9.81 -44.14
N ALA A 220 -5.87 -9.69 -44.43
CA ALA A 220 -6.36 -8.88 -45.54
C ALA A 220 -6.07 -7.39 -45.30
N ASN A 221 -5.94 -6.62 -46.40
CA ASN A 221 -5.66 -5.18 -46.38
C ASN A 221 -4.41 -4.80 -45.55
N SER A 222 -3.36 -5.61 -45.58
CA SER A 222 -2.15 -5.43 -44.77
C SER A 222 -2.39 -5.40 -43.25
N GLY A 223 -3.53 -5.93 -42.82
CA GLY A 223 -3.85 -6.15 -41.42
C GLY A 223 -3.04 -7.29 -40.80
N GLY A 224 -3.50 -7.75 -39.65
CA GLY A 224 -2.92 -8.87 -38.93
C GLY A 224 -2.76 -8.59 -37.45
N PHE A 225 -3.54 -7.69 -36.86
CA PHE A 225 -3.60 -7.61 -35.40
C PHE A 225 -5.01 -7.30 -34.89
N ALA A 226 -5.28 -7.84 -33.71
CA ALA A 226 -6.47 -7.60 -32.94
C ALA A 226 -6.05 -7.31 -31.49
N SER A 227 -6.67 -6.33 -30.84
CA SER A 227 -6.24 -5.90 -29.51
C SER A 227 -7.34 -5.24 -28.70
N VAL A 228 -7.21 -5.31 -27.38
CA VAL A 228 -8.03 -4.57 -26.42
C VAL A 228 -7.15 -3.74 -25.50
N ARG A 229 -7.54 -2.50 -25.25
CA ARG A 229 -6.78 -1.52 -24.47
C ARG A 229 -7.69 -0.87 -23.42
N SER A 230 -7.15 -0.64 -22.23
CA SER A 230 -7.82 0.15 -21.19
C SER A 230 -7.86 1.63 -21.58
N ARG A 231 -8.86 2.37 -21.12
CA ARG A 231 -8.79 3.84 -21.05
C ARG A 231 -7.57 4.26 -20.25
N ASN A 232 -7.13 5.50 -20.46
CA ASN A 232 -6.05 6.04 -19.65
C ASN A 232 -6.50 6.13 -18.18
N PHE A 233 -5.64 5.71 -17.26
CA PHE A 233 -5.89 5.82 -15.83
C PHE A 233 -5.88 7.29 -15.40
N GLU A 234 -6.91 7.69 -14.63
CA GLU A 234 -7.02 9.01 -14.02
C GLU A 234 -7.43 8.84 -12.55
N PRO A 235 -6.52 9.04 -11.57
CA PRO A 235 -5.11 9.39 -11.73
C PRO A 235 -4.26 8.27 -12.36
N ILE A 236 -3.05 8.61 -12.81
CA ILE A 236 -2.06 7.66 -13.34
C ILE A 236 -1.79 6.57 -12.30
N LEU A 237 -1.66 5.32 -12.74
CA LEU A 237 -1.42 4.18 -11.87
C LEU A 237 0.06 4.15 -11.46
N ASP A 238 0.32 4.17 -10.15
CA ASP A 238 1.66 4.09 -9.55
C ASP A 238 1.92 2.70 -8.98
N LEU A 239 2.82 1.96 -9.64
CA LEU A 239 3.35 0.68 -9.19
C LEU A 239 4.88 0.74 -8.96
N SER A 240 5.44 1.91 -8.64
CA SER A 240 6.87 2.13 -8.35
C SER A 240 7.43 1.20 -7.26
N ASN A 241 6.57 0.70 -6.39
CA ASN A 241 6.94 -0.20 -5.31
C ASN A 241 6.90 -1.69 -5.71
N TYR A 242 6.58 -2.05 -6.95
CA TYR A 242 6.42 -3.44 -7.40
C TYR A 242 7.47 -3.82 -8.44
N THR A 243 7.74 -5.11 -8.56
CA THR A 243 8.74 -5.65 -9.50
C THR A 243 8.14 -5.98 -10.87
N GLY A 244 6.83 -6.23 -10.94
CA GLY A 244 6.16 -6.55 -12.19
C GLY A 244 4.67 -6.85 -12.05
N ILE A 245 4.11 -7.41 -13.12
CA ILE A 245 2.70 -7.80 -13.24
C ILE A 245 2.57 -9.33 -13.31
N ASP A 246 1.66 -9.89 -12.52
CA ASP A 246 1.19 -11.26 -12.66
C ASP A 246 -0.16 -11.24 -13.40
N LEU A 247 -0.18 -11.81 -14.61
CA LEU A 247 -1.35 -11.90 -15.48
C LEU A 247 -1.87 -13.35 -15.49
N ARG A 248 -3.01 -13.59 -14.84
CA ARG A 248 -3.62 -14.93 -14.74
C ARG A 248 -4.49 -15.19 -15.97
N VAL A 249 -4.16 -16.19 -16.77
CA VAL A 249 -4.83 -16.48 -18.05
C VAL A 249 -5.19 -17.95 -18.23
N LYS A 250 -6.19 -18.22 -19.07
CA LYS A 250 -6.42 -19.52 -19.70
C LYS A 250 -6.24 -19.38 -21.22
N GLY A 251 -5.28 -20.13 -21.75
CA GLY A 251 -4.77 -19.99 -23.11
C GLY A 251 -5.57 -20.68 -24.21
N ASP A 252 -5.30 -20.32 -25.47
CA ASP A 252 -5.79 -20.99 -26.67
C ASP A 252 -4.68 -21.53 -27.60
N GLY A 253 -3.41 -21.40 -27.20
CA GLY A 253 -2.25 -21.84 -27.98
C GLY A 253 -1.60 -20.73 -28.79
N ASN A 254 -2.21 -19.55 -28.89
CA ASN A 254 -1.60 -18.39 -29.54
C ASN A 254 -0.51 -17.76 -28.66
N ARG A 255 0.33 -16.94 -29.29
CA ARG A 255 1.28 -16.04 -28.63
C ARG A 255 0.75 -14.62 -28.63
N TYR A 256 0.71 -14.01 -27.45
CA TYR A 256 0.15 -12.68 -27.22
C TYR A 256 1.20 -11.70 -26.73
N LYS A 257 0.87 -10.41 -26.80
CA LYS A 257 1.64 -9.31 -26.22
C LYS A 257 0.84 -8.62 -25.14
N PHE A 258 1.43 -8.48 -23.96
CA PHE A 258 0.99 -7.55 -22.95
C PHE A 258 1.75 -6.23 -23.12
N ILE A 259 1.04 -5.11 -23.12
CA ILE A 259 1.57 -3.80 -23.48
C ILE A 259 1.20 -2.78 -22.40
N LEU A 260 2.21 -2.05 -21.94
CA LEU A 260 2.12 -0.97 -20.97
C LEU A 260 2.52 0.36 -21.63
N ARG A 261 2.02 1.48 -21.11
CA ARG A 261 2.41 2.83 -21.55
C ARG A 261 2.66 3.73 -20.36
N ASN A 262 3.60 4.66 -20.53
CA ASN A 262 3.85 5.76 -19.59
C ASN A 262 3.35 7.13 -20.08
N GLU A 263 2.83 7.21 -21.30
CA GLU A 263 2.30 8.45 -21.88
C GLU A 263 0.80 8.32 -22.17
N THR A 264 0.06 9.43 -22.03
CA THR A 264 -1.37 9.49 -22.34
C THR A 264 -1.66 9.69 -23.83
N LYS A 265 -0.64 10.07 -24.61
CA LYS A 265 -0.75 10.25 -26.06
C LYS A 265 -1.18 8.95 -26.74
N TRP A 266 -1.93 9.09 -27.83
CA TRP A 266 -2.43 7.96 -28.62
C TRP A 266 -1.31 7.16 -29.28
N ASP A 267 -0.37 7.85 -29.93
CA ASP A 267 0.80 7.28 -30.60
C ASP A 267 2.04 7.62 -29.74
N SER A 268 2.52 6.63 -28.99
CA SER A 268 3.61 6.77 -28.01
C SER A 268 4.41 5.48 -27.90
N ILE A 269 5.56 5.55 -27.23
CA ILE A 269 6.36 4.37 -26.92
C ILE A 269 5.53 3.40 -26.09
N CYS A 270 5.54 2.14 -26.50
CA CYS A 270 4.85 1.03 -25.87
C CYS A 270 5.88 0.10 -25.24
N TYR A 271 5.65 -0.34 -24.01
CA TYR A 271 6.51 -1.29 -23.32
C TYR A 271 5.87 -2.67 -23.38
N CYS A 272 6.46 -3.57 -24.16
CA CYS A 272 5.83 -4.82 -24.57
C CYS A 272 6.49 -6.03 -23.91
N TYR A 273 5.69 -7.02 -23.57
CA TYR A 273 6.15 -8.36 -23.17
C TYR A 273 5.36 -9.41 -23.93
N SER A 274 6.05 -10.34 -24.59
CA SER A 274 5.42 -11.40 -25.39
C SER A 274 5.40 -12.72 -24.62
N PHE A 275 4.29 -13.43 -24.66
CA PHE A 275 4.14 -14.71 -23.97
C PHE A 275 3.34 -15.72 -24.78
N ASP A 276 3.72 -16.99 -24.65
CA ASP A 276 3.02 -18.10 -25.28
C ASP A 276 1.93 -18.64 -24.38
N THR A 277 0.85 -19.11 -24.97
CA THR A 277 -0.20 -19.82 -24.25
C THR A 277 -0.27 -21.29 -24.65
N VAL A 278 -0.92 -22.09 -23.81
CA VAL A 278 -1.23 -23.50 -24.09
C VAL A 278 -2.75 -23.64 -24.11
N PRO A 279 -3.34 -24.34 -25.11
CA PRO A 279 -4.79 -24.45 -25.24
C PRO A 279 -5.43 -25.03 -23.96
N ASN A 280 -6.44 -24.33 -23.45
CA ASN A 280 -7.24 -24.72 -22.29
C ASN A 280 -6.48 -24.88 -20.95
N ILE A 281 -5.21 -24.48 -20.87
CA ILE A 281 -4.43 -24.50 -19.64
C ILE A 281 -4.46 -23.13 -18.98
N GLU A 282 -4.73 -23.14 -17.68
CA GLU A 282 -4.67 -21.95 -16.85
C GLU A 282 -3.32 -21.83 -16.14
N PHE A 283 -2.69 -20.65 -16.23
CA PHE A 283 -1.41 -20.37 -15.59
C PHE A 283 -1.23 -18.86 -15.38
N THR A 284 -0.19 -18.50 -14.64
CA THR A 284 0.18 -17.10 -14.40
C THR A 284 1.35 -16.74 -15.30
N VAL A 285 1.18 -15.73 -16.16
CA VAL A 285 2.28 -15.09 -16.88
C VAL A 285 2.89 -14.06 -15.94
N ARG A 286 4.13 -14.28 -15.54
CA ARG A 286 4.91 -13.32 -14.76
C ARG A 286 5.62 -12.35 -15.71
N ILE A 287 5.38 -11.06 -15.55
CA ILE A 287 5.85 -9.99 -16.43
C ILE A 287 6.70 -9.01 -15.60
N PRO A 288 8.02 -9.22 -15.52
CA PRO A 288 8.92 -8.29 -14.83
C PRO A 288 9.00 -6.96 -15.55
N PHE A 289 8.95 -5.84 -14.82
CA PHE A 289 9.10 -4.52 -15.42
C PHE A 289 10.45 -4.33 -16.12
N ALA A 290 11.50 -4.95 -15.59
CA ALA A 290 12.84 -4.94 -16.18
C ALA A 290 12.96 -5.69 -17.52
N GLU A 291 12.01 -6.57 -17.84
CA GLU A 291 12.00 -7.35 -19.08
C GLU A 291 11.10 -6.74 -20.17
N LEU A 292 10.48 -5.58 -19.89
CA LEU A 292 9.67 -4.88 -20.86
C LEU A 292 10.52 -4.26 -21.97
N ILE A 293 10.13 -4.55 -23.21
CA ILE A 293 10.85 -4.06 -24.39
C ILE A 293 10.18 -2.76 -24.88
N PRO A 294 10.89 -1.63 -24.94
CA PRO A 294 10.37 -0.39 -25.50
C PRO A 294 10.25 -0.50 -27.03
N VAL A 295 9.05 -0.24 -27.54
CA VAL A 295 8.66 -0.42 -28.94
C VAL A 295 7.89 0.80 -29.43
N PHE A 296 8.26 1.31 -30.61
CA PHE A 296 7.48 2.30 -31.34
C PHE A 296 7.16 1.78 -32.74
N ARG A 297 5.86 1.67 -33.06
CA ARG A 297 5.37 1.15 -34.36
C ARG A 297 6.06 -0.16 -34.79
N ALA A 298 6.04 -1.15 -33.90
CA ALA A 298 6.65 -2.47 -34.07
C ALA A 298 8.19 -2.52 -34.19
N LYS A 299 8.89 -1.40 -34.02
CA LYS A 299 10.37 -1.36 -33.93
C LYS A 299 10.84 -1.23 -32.49
N THR A 300 11.79 -2.05 -32.11
CA THR A 300 12.46 -1.97 -30.80
C THR A 300 13.33 -0.71 -30.74
N LEU A 301 13.31 -0.02 -29.60
CA LEU A 301 14.11 1.17 -29.36
C LEU A 301 15.25 0.85 -28.39
N LYS A 302 16.50 0.90 -28.87
CA LYS A 302 17.67 0.58 -28.03
C LYS A 302 17.98 1.66 -26.99
N ASP A 303 17.77 2.92 -27.35
CA ASP A 303 18.08 4.10 -26.52
C ASP A 303 16.83 4.76 -25.93
N ALA A 304 15.74 4.01 -25.80
CA ALA A 304 14.53 4.52 -25.16
C ALA A 304 14.70 4.61 -23.65
N THR A 305 13.96 5.53 -23.04
CA THR A 305 13.78 5.57 -21.59
C THR A 305 13.31 4.20 -21.09
N PRO A 306 13.84 3.70 -19.96
CA PRO A 306 13.29 2.52 -19.30
C PRO A 306 11.82 2.70 -18.93
N PHE A 307 11.11 1.59 -18.74
CA PHE A 307 9.75 1.64 -18.24
C PHE A 307 9.72 2.22 -16.82
N GLU A 308 8.82 3.17 -16.57
CA GLU A 308 8.65 3.85 -15.27
C GLU A 308 7.40 3.30 -14.56
N PRO A 309 7.52 2.42 -13.56
CA PRO A 309 6.35 1.79 -12.94
C PRO A 309 5.46 2.77 -12.17
N GLY A 310 5.96 3.94 -11.80
CA GLY A 310 5.18 4.99 -11.14
C GLY A 310 4.32 5.86 -12.08
N GLN A 311 4.41 5.65 -13.39
CA GLN A 311 3.75 6.50 -14.38
C GLN A 311 2.88 5.70 -15.36
N ILE A 312 2.20 4.65 -14.93
CA ILE A 312 1.47 3.76 -15.83
C ILE A 312 0.16 4.42 -16.27
N THR A 313 -0.02 4.59 -17.58
CA THR A 313 -1.21 5.25 -18.13
C THR A 313 -2.25 4.28 -18.67
N SER A 314 -1.88 3.12 -19.21
CA SER A 314 -2.85 2.15 -19.74
C SER A 314 -2.26 0.75 -19.89
N PHE A 315 -3.15 -0.25 -19.91
CA PHE A 315 -2.86 -1.65 -20.22
C PHE A 315 -3.44 -2.04 -21.59
N GLN A 316 -2.79 -2.97 -22.27
CA GLN A 316 -3.27 -3.49 -23.54
C GLN A 316 -2.85 -4.96 -23.74
N LEU A 317 -3.75 -5.75 -24.31
CA LEU A 317 -3.50 -7.14 -24.72
C LEU A 317 -3.70 -7.25 -26.24
N MET A 318 -2.76 -7.88 -26.93
CA MET A 318 -2.75 -7.93 -28.40
C MET A 318 -2.37 -9.32 -28.91
N LEU A 319 -3.10 -9.77 -29.94
CA LEU A 319 -2.67 -10.82 -30.86
C LEU A 319 -2.23 -10.15 -32.15
N SER A 320 -1.01 -10.44 -32.62
CA SER A 320 -0.49 -9.87 -33.87
C SER A 320 0.32 -10.87 -34.69
N LYS A 321 0.24 -10.72 -36.01
CA LYS A 321 1.05 -11.44 -37.01
C LYS A 321 2.53 -11.22 -36.84
N PHE A 322 2.92 -10.01 -36.45
CA PHE A 322 4.32 -9.63 -36.29
C PHE A 322 4.74 -9.65 -34.83
N GLU A 323 5.97 -10.07 -34.59
CA GLU A 323 6.75 -9.79 -33.39
C GLU A 323 7.44 -8.42 -33.51
N TYR A 324 8.54 -8.22 -32.80
CA TYR A 324 9.35 -7.01 -32.88
C TYR A 324 10.21 -7.01 -34.14
N ASP A 325 10.52 -5.82 -34.66
CA ASP A 325 11.47 -5.60 -35.74
C ASP A 325 11.14 -6.32 -37.05
N GLY A 326 9.84 -6.49 -37.31
CA GLY A 326 9.33 -7.13 -38.53
C GLY A 326 9.37 -8.66 -38.52
N ASN A 327 9.85 -9.28 -37.45
CA ASN A 327 9.80 -10.73 -37.28
C ASN A 327 8.35 -11.24 -37.27
N LEU A 328 8.14 -12.48 -37.71
CA LEU A 328 6.81 -13.11 -37.65
C LEU A 328 6.56 -13.73 -36.29
N ASN A 329 5.31 -13.67 -35.83
CA ASN A 329 4.86 -14.41 -34.66
C ASN A 329 4.76 -15.90 -35.03
N PRO A 330 5.57 -16.78 -34.40
CA PRO A 330 5.67 -18.18 -34.78
C PRO A 330 4.41 -18.99 -34.47
N LYS A 331 3.52 -18.47 -33.61
CA LYS A 331 2.25 -19.12 -33.20
C LYS A 331 1.02 -18.40 -33.75
N PHE A 332 1.18 -17.49 -34.72
CA PHE A 332 0.06 -16.76 -35.29
C PHE A 332 -0.65 -17.56 -36.38
N THR A 333 -1.97 -17.66 -36.28
CA THR A 333 -2.84 -18.16 -37.35
C THR A 333 -3.99 -17.16 -37.57
N PRO A 334 -4.27 -16.72 -38.80
CA PRO A 334 -5.48 -15.94 -39.09
C PRO A 334 -6.74 -16.74 -38.74
N GLY A 335 -7.76 -16.06 -38.22
CA GLY A 335 -9.02 -16.69 -37.84
C GLY A 335 -9.47 -16.33 -36.44
N LEU A 336 -10.34 -17.18 -35.90
CA LEU A 336 -10.90 -17.03 -34.56
C LEU A 336 -9.85 -17.28 -33.49
N PHE A 337 -9.84 -16.45 -32.46
CA PHE A 337 -9.00 -16.61 -31.28
C PHE A 337 -9.79 -16.28 -30.01
N GLN A 338 -9.33 -16.81 -28.88
CA GLN A 338 -9.92 -16.52 -27.58
C GLN A 338 -8.96 -16.80 -26.44
N ILE A 339 -8.60 -15.78 -25.65
CA ILE A 339 -7.91 -15.94 -24.38
C ILE A 339 -8.81 -15.47 -23.23
N GLN A 340 -8.79 -16.20 -22.11
CA GLN A 340 -9.46 -15.78 -20.89
C GLN A 340 -8.45 -15.14 -19.94
N VAL A 341 -8.80 -14.01 -19.34
CA VAL A 341 -7.99 -13.29 -18.36
C VAL A 341 -8.78 -13.24 -17.05
N LYS A 342 -8.24 -13.85 -15.99
CA LYS A 342 -8.86 -13.90 -14.66
C LYS A 342 -8.51 -12.70 -13.81
N SER A 343 -7.23 -12.31 -13.81
CA SER A 343 -6.78 -11.17 -13.02
C SER A 343 -5.50 -10.55 -13.54
N ILE A 344 -5.31 -9.27 -13.23
CA ILE A 344 -4.04 -8.55 -13.37
C ILE A 344 -3.64 -8.07 -11.98
N LYS A 345 -2.49 -8.52 -11.48
CA LYS A 345 -1.96 -8.17 -10.15
C LYS A 345 -0.56 -7.60 -10.26
N ALA A 346 -0.14 -6.76 -9.32
CA ALA A 346 1.27 -6.39 -9.19
C ALA A 346 1.97 -7.35 -8.21
N TYR A 347 3.18 -7.82 -8.53
CA TYR A 347 3.96 -8.72 -7.67
C TYR A 347 5.30 -8.11 -7.25
N GLY A 348 5.93 -8.73 -6.26
CA GLY A 348 7.26 -8.33 -5.81
C GLY A 348 7.27 -6.93 -5.20
N GLY A 349 6.20 -6.58 -4.49
CA GLY A 349 6.10 -5.33 -3.74
C GLY A 349 7.25 -5.20 -2.74
N THR A 350 8.06 -4.15 -2.84
CA THR A 350 9.24 -3.90 -1.99
C THR A 350 8.96 -2.95 -0.83
N LYS A 351 7.87 -2.16 -0.88
CA LYS A 351 7.45 -1.28 0.23
C LYS A 351 6.24 -1.86 0.95
N LEU A 352 6.51 -2.81 1.82
CA LEU A 352 5.58 -3.16 2.88
C LEU A 352 5.43 -1.94 3.81
N PRO A 353 4.22 -1.63 4.31
CA PRO A 353 4.04 -0.54 5.26
C PRO A 353 4.92 -0.76 6.50
N GLN A 354 5.62 0.29 6.95
CA GLN A 354 6.38 0.21 8.20
C GLN A 354 5.42 0.18 9.39
N PHE A 355 5.63 -0.74 10.33
CA PHE A 355 4.83 -0.87 11.53
C PHE A 355 5.59 -0.37 12.76
N ILE A 356 5.24 0.80 13.26
CA ILE A 356 5.83 1.39 14.46
C ILE A 356 4.91 1.10 15.64
N GLN A 357 5.41 0.36 16.63
CA GLN A 357 4.68 0.00 17.84
C GLN A 357 5.22 0.75 19.05
N ILE A 358 4.31 1.36 19.81
CA ILE A 358 4.62 1.85 21.16
C ILE A 358 4.29 0.75 22.16
N SER A 359 5.31 0.03 22.60
CA SER A 359 5.24 -1.04 23.61
C SER A 359 5.51 -0.47 25.02
N SER A 360 6.26 -1.17 25.86
CA SER A 360 6.66 -0.75 27.20
C SER A 360 8.05 -1.28 27.52
N ALA A 361 8.88 -0.49 28.20
CA ALA A 361 10.07 -1.03 28.85
C ALA A 361 9.64 -2.02 29.94
N GLY A 362 10.43 -3.07 30.12
CA GLY A 362 10.23 -4.10 31.14
C GLY A 362 9.38 -5.29 30.71
N VAL A 363 8.97 -5.41 29.44
CA VAL A 363 8.16 -6.54 28.95
C VAL A 363 8.85 -7.90 29.06
N THR A 364 10.18 -7.95 29.11
CA THR A 364 10.98 -9.17 29.35
C THR A 364 11.46 -9.31 30.79
N ARG A 365 11.00 -8.47 31.72
CA ARG A 365 11.34 -8.56 33.15
C ARG A 365 10.47 -9.54 33.94
N PRO A 366 9.13 -9.63 33.73
CA PRO A 366 8.33 -10.65 34.38
C PRO A 366 8.90 -12.06 34.15
N GLY A 367 9.19 -12.78 35.24
CA GLY A 367 9.75 -14.13 35.17
C GLY A 367 11.26 -14.21 34.87
N ARG A 368 11.98 -13.08 34.79
CA ARG A 368 13.45 -13.08 34.60
C ARG A 368 14.14 -13.63 35.86
N PRO A 369 14.99 -14.69 35.75
CA PRO A 369 15.71 -15.23 36.91
C PRO A 369 16.59 -14.18 37.59
N GLY A 370 16.60 -14.16 38.93
CA GLY A 370 17.45 -13.27 39.72
C GLY A 370 16.98 -11.81 39.80
N LEU A 371 15.79 -11.48 39.31
CA LEU A 371 15.23 -10.14 39.40
C LEU A 371 14.68 -9.85 40.81
N ASN A 372 15.17 -8.79 41.46
CA ASN A 372 14.58 -8.28 42.69
C ASN A 372 13.32 -7.47 42.37
N LEU A 373 12.14 -8.06 42.57
CA LEU A 373 10.86 -7.40 42.25
C LEU A 373 10.66 -6.10 43.04
N ASP A 374 11.11 -5.98 44.28
CA ASP A 374 10.83 -4.78 45.10
C ASP A 374 11.50 -3.51 44.56
N GLU A 375 12.57 -3.67 43.80
CA GLU A 375 13.32 -2.58 43.14
C GLU A 375 12.82 -2.27 41.72
N GLU A 376 11.80 -3.00 41.25
CA GLU A 376 11.27 -2.81 39.90
C GLU A 376 10.18 -1.73 39.83
N PRO A 377 9.98 -1.13 38.64
CA PRO A 377 8.87 -0.20 38.42
C PRO A 377 7.50 -0.85 38.73
N PRO A 378 6.49 -0.06 39.15
CA PRO A 378 5.17 -0.59 39.49
C PRO A 378 4.54 -1.49 38.41
N ALA A 379 4.76 -1.19 37.13
CA ALA A 379 4.23 -2.00 36.03
C ALA A 379 4.76 -3.45 36.01
N VAL A 380 6.02 -3.65 36.42
CA VAL A 380 6.65 -4.98 36.51
C VAL A 380 6.23 -5.69 37.79
N ARG A 381 6.29 -4.97 38.92
CA ARG A 381 5.89 -5.48 40.25
C ARG A 381 4.45 -5.95 40.31
N LEU A 382 3.56 -5.20 39.68
CA LEU A 382 2.12 -5.42 39.72
C LEU A 382 1.62 -6.11 38.46
N ASN A 383 2.50 -6.67 37.61
CA ASN A 383 2.10 -7.19 36.30
C ASN A 383 0.94 -8.21 36.40
N ASP A 384 1.00 -9.16 37.33
CA ASP A 384 -0.06 -10.15 37.53
C ASP A 384 -1.38 -9.51 37.98
N GLN A 385 -1.31 -8.54 38.89
CA GLN A 385 -2.48 -7.76 39.36
C GLN A 385 -3.07 -6.87 38.25
N LEU A 386 -2.23 -6.48 37.29
CA LEU A 386 -2.59 -5.75 36.09
C LEU A 386 -3.03 -6.70 34.96
N GLY A 387 -3.32 -7.98 35.23
CA GLY A 387 -3.80 -8.93 34.22
C GLY A 387 -2.73 -9.33 33.19
N GLY A 388 -1.45 -9.23 33.55
CA GLY A 388 -0.32 -9.62 32.72
C GLY A 388 -0.05 -8.69 31.54
N ILE A 389 -0.37 -7.39 31.64
CA ILE A 389 -0.21 -6.42 30.53
C ILE A 389 1.15 -6.53 29.85
N LEU A 390 2.25 -6.61 30.61
CA LEU A 390 3.60 -6.70 30.04
C LEU A 390 3.81 -8.02 29.28
N THR A 391 3.25 -9.12 29.79
CA THR A 391 3.28 -10.44 29.15
C THR A 391 2.57 -10.41 27.80
N TRP A 392 1.41 -9.76 27.72
CA TRP A 392 0.65 -9.66 26.48
C TRP A 392 1.24 -8.66 25.49
N LYS A 393 1.85 -7.57 25.97
CA LYS A 393 2.66 -6.68 25.14
C LYS A 393 3.82 -7.43 24.47
N LEU A 394 4.54 -8.26 25.21
CA LEU A 394 5.62 -9.07 24.64
C LEU A 394 5.11 -10.01 23.53
N ARG A 395 3.98 -10.69 23.75
CA ARG A 395 3.34 -11.50 22.70
C ARG A 395 2.88 -10.67 21.50
N GLY A 396 2.39 -9.45 21.73
CA GLY A 396 2.06 -8.49 20.67
C GLY A 396 3.29 -8.08 19.85
N GLU A 397 4.44 -7.89 20.49
CA GLU A 397 5.70 -7.65 19.79
C GLU A 397 6.11 -8.83 18.89
N GLU A 398 5.99 -10.07 19.38
CA GLU A 398 6.28 -11.29 18.61
C GLU A 398 5.41 -11.40 17.35
N VAL A 399 4.14 -11.00 17.42
CA VAL A 399 3.26 -10.93 16.24
C VAL A 399 3.83 -9.99 15.19
N ILE A 400 4.34 -8.82 15.59
CA ILE A 400 4.93 -7.85 14.68
C ILE A 400 6.22 -8.41 14.08
N ARG A 401 7.13 -8.96 14.90
CA ARG A 401 8.39 -9.54 14.42
C ARG A 401 8.17 -10.65 13.39
N ASN A 402 7.17 -11.50 13.63
CA ASN A 402 6.83 -12.64 12.76
C ASN A 402 5.97 -12.26 11.54
N SER A 403 5.61 -10.99 11.36
CA SER A 403 4.70 -10.54 10.30
C SER A 403 5.34 -10.42 8.91
N GLY A 404 6.67 -10.29 8.86
CA GLY A 404 7.42 -9.92 7.66
C GLY A 404 7.35 -8.44 7.27
N LEU A 405 6.58 -7.60 7.99
CA LEU A 405 6.58 -6.15 7.80
C LEU A 405 7.89 -5.54 8.34
N PRO A 406 8.44 -4.48 7.71
CA PRO A 406 9.43 -3.64 8.37
C PRO A 406 8.81 -3.02 9.61
N TYR A 407 9.46 -3.13 10.76
CA TYR A 407 8.89 -2.65 12.02
C TYR A 407 9.88 -1.85 12.87
N THR A 408 9.34 -1.07 13.79
CA THR A 408 10.10 -0.43 14.87
C THR A 408 9.32 -0.63 16.16
N ILE A 409 9.90 -1.33 17.14
CA ILE A 409 9.26 -1.50 18.45
C ILE A 409 9.98 -0.58 19.43
N ILE A 410 9.26 0.47 19.85
CA ILE A 410 9.73 1.43 20.85
C ILE A 410 9.18 0.97 22.20
N ARG A 411 10.04 0.81 23.19
CA ARG A 411 9.70 0.46 24.58
C ARG A 411 9.96 1.64 25.51
N PRO A 412 9.02 2.60 25.64
CA PRO A 412 9.23 3.72 26.53
C PRO A 412 9.38 3.26 27.99
N CYS A 413 10.28 3.91 28.71
CA CYS A 413 10.24 3.99 30.16
C CYS A 413 8.98 4.76 30.63
N ALA A 414 8.88 5.11 31.91
CA ALA A 414 7.69 5.74 32.46
C ALA A 414 7.27 7.00 31.69
N LEU A 415 6.06 7.00 31.12
CA LEU A 415 5.57 8.10 30.29
C LEU A 415 5.10 9.30 31.13
N THR A 416 5.57 10.49 30.81
CA THR A 416 5.22 11.74 31.50
C THR A 416 4.47 12.74 30.61
N GLU A 417 3.83 13.74 31.22
CA GLU A 417 3.28 14.93 30.54
C GLU A 417 4.23 16.13 30.60
N GLU A 418 5.50 15.92 31.00
CA GLU A 418 6.50 16.99 30.95
C GLU A 418 6.69 17.48 29.50
N PRO A 419 7.10 18.73 29.29
CA PRO A 419 7.51 19.20 27.97
C PRO A 419 8.63 18.31 27.41
N GLY A 420 8.57 18.04 26.10
CA GLY A 420 9.64 17.34 25.39
C GLY A 420 10.85 18.24 25.10
N GLY A 421 11.74 17.76 24.24
CA GLY A 421 12.96 18.45 23.84
C GLY A 421 14.20 18.04 24.63
N LYS A 422 14.13 16.93 25.38
CA LYS A 422 15.29 16.39 26.11
C LYS A 422 16.04 15.37 25.26
N ARG A 423 17.32 15.18 25.56
CA ARG A 423 18.12 14.12 24.94
C ARG A 423 17.54 12.74 25.29
N LEU A 424 17.39 11.88 24.29
CA LEU A 424 16.97 10.49 24.48
C LEU A 424 18.16 9.55 24.58
N ILE A 425 18.01 8.50 25.40
CA ILE A 425 18.95 7.40 25.59
C ILE A 425 18.24 6.12 25.19
N PHE A 426 18.85 5.36 24.28
CA PHE A 426 18.36 4.05 23.84
C PHE A 426 19.22 2.94 24.44
N ASP A 427 18.58 1.82 24.78
CA ASP A 427 19.24 0.56 25.14
C ASP A 427 18.41 -0.62 24.61
N GLN A 428 18.90 -1.84 24.76
CA GLN A 428 18.19 -3.07 24.35
C GLN A 428 18.29 -4.13 25.44
N GLY A 429 17.19 -4.86 25.68
CA GLY A 429 17.14 -5.97 26.63
C GLY A 429 16.41 -5.70 27.95
N ASP A 430 15.66 -4.60 28.03
CA ASP A 430 14.95 -4.14 29.24
C ASP A 430 15.89 -3.87 30.43
N ASN A 431 17.04 -3.25 30.17
CA ASN A 431 18.11 -2.96 31.12
C ASN A 431 18.04 -1.55 31.72
N ILE A 432 17.27 -0.61 31.15
CA ILE A 432 17.19 0.77 31.67
C ILE A 432 15.89 1.07 32.41
N LYS A 433 16.00 1.93 33.42
CA LYS A 433 14.88 2.53 34.15
C LYS A 433 14.96 4.04 33.98
N GLY A 434 13.80 4.70 33.97
CA GLY A 434 13.73 6.16 33.82
C GLY A 434 12.33 6.62 33.46
N LYS A 435 12.27 7.80 32.85
CA LYS A 435 11.04 8.43 32.37
C LYS A 435 11.27 9.04 31.00
N VAL A 436 10.20 9.26 30.24
CA VAL A 436 10.24 9.94 28.94
C VAL A 436 8.90 10.61 28.66
N SER A 437 8.93 11.81 28.11
CA SER A 437 7.74 12.59 27.79
C SER A 437 6.99 11.97 26.62
N ARG A 438 5.66 12.10 26.64
CA ARG A 438 4.82 11.69 25.50
C ARG A 438 5.09 12.53 24.25
N GLU A 439 5.62 13.74 24.40
CA GLU A 439 6.03 14.60 23.28
C GLU A 439 7.26 14.05 22.55
N ASP A 440 8.28 13.61 23.29
CA ASP A 440 9.49 13.04 22.70
C ASP A 440 9.24 11.66 22.09
N ILE A 441 8.35 10.85 22.69
CA ILE A 441 7.93 9.58 22.04
C ILE A 441 7.18 9.86 20.73
N ALA A 442 6.30 10.87 20.70
CA ALA A 442 5.60 11.21 19.47
C ALA A 442 6.55 11.71 18.38
N GLU A 443 7.56 12.50 18.75
CA GLU A 443 8.60 12.95 17.83
C GLU A 443 9.45 11.78 17.32
N LEU A 444 9.89 10.89 18.21
CA LEU A 444 10.62 9.67 17.85
C LEU A 444 9.84 8.80 16.85
N CYS A 445 8.54 8.58 17.07
CA CYS A 445 7.71 7.80 16.15
C CYS A 445 7.71 8.39 14.73
N VAL A 446 7.66 9.72 14.60
CA VAL A 446 7.65 10.38 13.29
C VAL A 446 9.04 10.36 12.64
N ASN A 447 10.13 10.48 13.41
CA ASN A 447 11.49 10.36 12.88
C ASN A 447 11.80 8.93 12.41
N CYS A 448 11.31 7.89 13.09
CA CYS A 448 11.46 6.51 12.64
C CYS A 448 10.83 6.23 11.25
N LEU A 449 9.87 7.04 10.79
CA LEU A 449 9.35 6.92 9.42
C LEU A 449 10.38 7.31 8.35
N GLN A 450 11.30 8.22 8.70
CA GLN A 450 12.25 8.83 7.77
C GLN A 450 13.59 8.10 7.74
N GLU A 451 13.93 7.39 8.82
CA GLU A 451 15.23 6.77 9.04
C GLU A 451 15.20 5.26 8.71
N PRO A 452 15.82 4.81 7.60
CA PRO A 452 15.79 3.40 7.21
C PRO A 452 16.41 2.45 8.25
N GLN A 453 17.43 2.90 9.00
CA GLN A 453 18.05 2.11 10.08
C GLN A 453 17.12 1.85 11.28
N SER A 454 15.97 2.52 11.36
CA SER A 454 14.97 2.25 12.40
C SER A 454 14.07 1.03 12.10
N ARG A 455 14.30 0.33 10.99
CA ARG A 455 13.51 -0.86 10.60
C ARG A 455 14.11 -2.13 11.19
N PHE A 456 13.27 -3.07 11.60
CA PHE A 456 13.66 -4.33 12.23
C PHE A 456 14.47 -4.13 13.51
N VAL A 457 14.08 -3.16 14.34
CA VAL A 457 14.74 -2.90 15.63
C VAL A 457 13.72 -2.86 16.76
N THR A 458 14.13 -3.37 17.91
CA THR A 458 13.46 -3.20 19.21
C THR A 458 14.40 -2.50 20.18
N PHE A 459 13.95 -1.42 20.81
CA PHE A 459 14.75 -0.72 21.82
C PHE A 459 13.89 -0.06 22.89
N GLU A 460 14.46 0.10 24.06
CA GLU A 460 13.90 0.87 25.17
C GLU A 460 14.45 2.28 25.19
N VAL A 461 13.64 3.23 25.65
CA VAL A 461 13.97 4.66 25.60
C VAL A 461 13.64 5.36 26.92
N LYS A 462 14.58 6.21 27.35
CA LYS A 462 14.37 7.19 28.43
C LYS A 462 14.94 8.56 28.05
N GLU A 463 14.52 9.59 28.77
CA GLU A 463 15.19 10.88 28.77
C GLU A 463 16.48 10.82 29.60
N SER A 464 17.48 11.57 29.14
CA SER A 464 18.64 11.95 29.94
C SER A 464 18.26 13.04 30.94
N ASP A 465 18.92 13.05 32.10
CA ASP A 465 18.77 14.12 33.09
C ASP A 465 19.37 15.46 32.59
N ASN A 466 20.29 15.39 31.62
CA ASN A 466 20.98 16.54 31.03
C ASN A 466 21.01 16.48 29.48
N GLY A 467 20.85 17.63 28.82
CA GLY A 467 21.02 17.78 27.37
C GLY A 467 19.70 17.95 26.58
N GLN A 468 19.81 18.55 25.40
CA GLN A 468 18.68 18.80 24.50
C GLN A 468 18.48 17.66 23.50
N ALA A 469 17.28 17.59 22.91
CA ALA A 469 16.89 16.61 21.90
C ALA A 469 17.96 16.45 20.80
N PRO A 470 18.14 15.23 20.26
CA PRO A 470 19.10 15.00 19.20
C PRO A 470 18.73 15.84 17.96
N GLY A 471 19.66 16.64 17.46
CA GLY A 471 19.53 17.23 16.12
C GLY A 471 19.76 16.21 15.01
N ASP A 472 20.37 15.07 15.34
CA ASP A 472 20.70 13.97 14.42
C ASP A 472 20.08 12.66 14.93
N TRP A 473 18.84 12.41 14.51
CA TRP A 473 18.10 11.18 14.79
C TRP A 473 18.73 9.96 14.11
N GLY A 474 19.34 10.17 12.95
CA GLY A 474 19.91 9.09 12.15
C GLY A 474 21.05 8.39 12.88
N SER A 475 22.00 9.16 13.41
CA SER A 475 23.11 8.65 14.22
C SER A 475 22.64 7.97 15.51
N LEU A 476 21.61 8.52 16.17
CA LEU A 476 21.09 7.91 17.40
C LEU A 476 20.44 6.54 17.12
N LEU A 477 19.61 6.44 16.09
CA LEU A 477 18.96 5.19 15.70
C LEU A 477 19.96 4.15 15.18
N ALA A 478 21.06 4.57 14.56
CA ALA A 478 22.13 3.67 14.12
C ALA A 478 22.86 2.97 15.28
N THR A 479 22.70 3.43 16.52
CA THR A 479 23.26 2.75 17.71
C THR A 479 22.49 1.48 18.10
N VAL A 480 21.26 1.34 17.62
CA VAL A 480 20.38 0.20 17.93
C VAL A 480 20.69 -0.96 16.99
N LYS A 481 20.86 -2.17 17.54
CA LYS A 481 21.07 -3.37 16.73
C LYS A 481 19.75 -3.89 16.19
N HIS A 482 19.78 -4.40 14.96
CA HIS A 482 18.66 -5.11 14.38
C HIS A 482 18.31 -6.36 15.19
N ASP A 483 17.02 -6.65 15.28
CA ASP A 483 16.50 -7.91 15.78
C ASP A 483 16.96 -9.04 14.85
N THR A 484 17.34 -10.18 15.42
CA THR A 484 17.86 -11.37 14.71
C THR A 484 16.81 -12.44 14.53
#